data_AF-Q27ST0-F1
#
_entry.id   AF-Q27ST0-F1
#
_cell.length_a   1.000
_cell.length_b   1.000
_cell.length_c   1.000
_cell.angle_alpha   90.00
_cell.angle_beta   90.00
_cell.angle_gamma   90.00
#
_symmetry.space_group_name_H-M   'P 1'
#
loop_
_entity.id
_entity.type
_entity.pdbx_description
1 polymer ?
#
loop_
_entity_poly.entity_id
_entity_poly.type
_entity_poly.pdbx_seq_one_letter_code
_entity_poly.pdbx_strand_id
1 'polypeptide(L)'
;FPAVPYGPLDFHCERELNSWSSPLILNAGWLTGLTDLHTGRENVRERIADYLTSILSIGFSGFRIDAAKHIQPDDIVAILTKLRN
;
A
#
# COMPACT_ATOMS: atom_id res chain seq x y z
N PHE A 1 5.41 -0.71 -13.45
CA PHE A 1 4.83 -2.05 -13.22
C PHE A 1 3.65 -2.28 -14.18
N PRO A 2 3.91 -2.70 -15.43
CA PRO A 2 2.93 -2.63 -16.51
C PRO A 2 1.73 -3.59 -16.37
N ALA A 3 1.89 -4.73 -15.69
CA ALA A 3 0.79 -5.68 -15.48
C ALA A 3 -0.27 -5.20 -14.47
N VAL A 4 0.07 -4.21 -13.64
CA VAL A 4 -0.82 -3.59 -12.63
C VAL A 4 -1.36 -2.22 -13.08
N PRO A 5 -1.01 -1.81 -14.30
CA PRO A 5 -0.32 -0.57 -14.69
C PRO A 5 -0.01 0.47 -13.59
N TYR A 6 0.98 0.22 -12.72
CA TYR A 6 1.56 1.33 -11.92
C TYR A 6 2.68 2.05 -12.68
N GLY A 7 2.61 3.38 -12.66
CA GLY A 7 3.62 4.31 -13.17
C GLY A 7 4.27 5.14 -12.05
N PRO A 8 5.21 6.04 -12.38
CA PRO A 8 5.97 6.80 -11.39
C PRO A 8 5.12 7.62 -10.40
N LEU A 9 3.92 8.05 -10.80
CA LEU A 9 3.01 8.85 -9.96
C LEU A 9 2.27 8.04 -8.89
N ASP A 10 2.35 6.71 -8.97
CA ASP A 10 1.73 5.78 -8.01
C ASP A 10 2.66 5.44 -6.84
N PHE A 11 3.89 5.95 -6.88
CA PHE A 11 4.90 5.77 -5.84
C PHE A 11 5.14 7.09 -5.10
N HIS A 12 5.57 6.99 -3.84
CA HIS A 12 6.12 8.13 -3.14
C HIS A 12 7.40 8.59 -3.85
N CYS A 13 7.73 9.88 -3.70
CA CYS A 13 9.00 10.42 -4.19
C CYS A 13 10.16 9.58 -3.63
N GLU A 14 11.17 9.31 -4.48
CA GLU A 14 12.29 8.46 -4.12
C GLU A 14 13.01 9.00 -2.88
N ARG A 15 13.05 8.17 -1.83
CA ARG A 15 13.68 8.50 -0.56
C ARG A 15 13.87 7.24 0.25
N GLU A 16 15.10 6.97 0.67
CA GLU A 16 15.41 5.82 1.52
C GLU A 16 14.77 5.93 2.91
N LEU A 17 14.32 4.79 3.45
CA LEU A 17 13.96 4.68 4.86
C LEU A 17 15.23 4.66 5.72
N ASN A 18 15.66 5.83 6.17
CA ASN A 18 16.85 6.01 6.99
C ASN A 18 16.56 6.43 8.44
N SER A 19 15.28 6.53 8.82
CA SER A 19 14.87 6.91 10.18
C SER A 19 13.62 6.18 10.60
N TRP A 20 13.69 5.54 11.77
CA TRP A 20 12.59 4.82 12.40
C TRP A 20 11.76 5.69 13.36
N SER A 21 12.22 6.90 13.64
CA SER A 21 11.58 7.85 14.55
C SER A 21 10.85 8.99 13.83
N SER A 22 11.09 9.18 12.53
CA SER A 22 10.36 10.14 11.70
C SER A 22 9.15 9.47 11.07
N PRO A 23 7.89 9.85 11.42
CA PRO A 23 6.70 9.23 10.86
C PRO A 23 6.65 9.32 9.34
N LEU A 24 7.07 10.45 8.77
CA LEU A 24 7.10 10.64 7.33
C LEU A 24 8.10 9.71 6.63
N ILE A 25 9.27 9.47 7.22
CA ILE A 25 10.25 8.52 6.66
C ILE A 25 9.79 7.08 6.85
N LEU A 26 9.17 6.80 8.01
CA LEU A 26 8.68 5.48 8.34
C LEU A 26 7.56 5.04 7.39
N ASN A 27 6.62 5.94 7.04
CA ASN A 27 5.41 5.62 6.28
C ASN A 27 5.48 5.93 4.77
N ALA A 28 6.53 6.60 4.29
CA ALA A 28 6.65 7.00 2.89
C ALA A 28 8.12 6.93 2.40
N GLY A 29 8.91 6.06 3.03
CA GLY A 29 10.32 5.82 2.70
C GLY A 29 10.46 4.45 2.06
N TRP A 30 11.33 4.37 1.05
CA TRP A 30 11.65 3.17 0.31
C TRP A 30 12.40 2.20 1.22
N LEU A 31 11.72 1.11 1.60
CA LEU A 31 12.27 0.06 2.45
C LEU A 31 13.26 -0.78 1.65
N THR A 32 14.55 -0.52 1.82
CA THR A 32 15.68 -1.33 1.31
C THR A 32 15.50 -1.89 -0.11
N GLY A 33 15.69 -1.03 -1.12
CA GLY A 33 15.64 -1.44 -2.53
C GLY A 33 14.23 -1.72 -3.07
N LEU A 34 13.19 -1.46 -2.28
CA LEU A 34 11.79 -1.54 -2.68
C LEU A 34 11.24 -0.15 -2.97
N THR A 35 10.67 0.03 -4.17
CA THR A 35 9.91 1.23 -4.53
C THR A 35 8.63 1.31 -3.70
N ASP A 36 8.38 2.46 -3.05
CA ASP A 36 7.29 2.59 -2.08
C ASP A 36 5.99 3.11 -2.70
N LEU A 37 4.92 2.30 -2.68
CA LEU A 37 3.62 2.69 -3.24
C LEU A 37 2.98 3.81 -2.42
N HIS A 38 2.43 4.81 -3.11
CA HIS A 38 1.74 5.92 -2.46
C HIS A 38 0.30 5.54 -2.16
N THR A 39 0.07 4.94 -1.00
CA THR A 39 -1.28 4.50 -0.56
C THR A 39 -2.26 5.64 -0.31
N GLY A 40 -1.81 6.90 -0.27
CA GLY A 40 -2.68 8.07 -0.26
C GLY A 40 -3.37 8.34 -1.60
N ARG A 41 -2.93 7.68 -2.69
CA ARG A 41 -3.53 7.81 -4.03
C ARG A 41 -4.73 6.89 -4.17
N GLU A 42 -5.84 7.45 -4.66
CA GLU A 42 -7.09 6.71 -4.79
C GLU A 42 -6.96 5.47 -5.67
N ASN A 43 -6.34 5.60 -6.84
CA ASN A 43 -6.16 4.48 -7.78
C ASN A 43 -5.28 3.35 -7.20
N VAL A 44 -4.29 3.69 -6.35
CA VAL A 44 -3.48 2.69 -5.64
C VAL A 44 -4.33 1.94 -4.63
N ARG A 45 -5.16 2.67 -3.86
CA ARG A 45 -6.06 2.04 -2.88
C ARG A 45 -7.11 1.15 -3.54
N GLU A 46 -7.73 1.62 -4.61
CA GLU A 46 -8.69 0.84 -5.39
C GLU A 46 -8.07 -0.46 -5.89
N ARG A 47 -6.87 -0.40 -6.46
CA ARG A 47 -6.20 -1.58 -6.99
C ARG A 47 -5.83 -2.60 -5.91
N ILE A 48 -5.37 -2.14 -4.75
CA ILE A 48 -5.10 -3.01 -3.60
C ILE A 48 -6.42 -3.62 -3.09
N ALA A 49 -7.47 -2.82 -2.93
CA ALA A 49 -8.77 -3.29 -2.45
C ALA A 49 -9.43 -4.30 -3.40
N ASP A 50 -9.33 -4.09 -4.72
CA ASP A 50 -9.82 -5.04 -5.73
C ASP A 50 -9.07 -6.38 -5.64
N TYR A 51 -7.73 -6.34 -5.47
CA TYR A 51 -6.95 -7.55 -5.26
C TYR A 51 -7.39 -8.29 -3.98
N LEU A 52 -7.46 -7.59 -2.84
CA LEU A 52 -7.89 -8.19 -1.58
C LEU A 52 -9.32 -8.75 -1.69
N THR A 53 -10.25 -8.01 -2.30
CA THR A 53 -11.61 -8.48 -2.57
C THR A 53 -11.59 -9.79 -3.37
N SER A 54 -10.78 -9.88 -4.44
CA SER A 54 -10.68 -11.10 -5.26
C SER A 54 -10.20 -12.31 -4.45
N ILE A 55 -9.27 -12.10 -3.50
CA ILE A 55 -8.76 -13.15 -2.62
C ILE A 55 -9.85 -13.62 -1.63
N LEU A 56 -10.65 -12.70 -1.09
CA LEU A 56 -11.82 -13.08 -0.27
C LEU A 56 -12.84 -13.86 -1.09
N SER A 57 -13.15 -13.42 -2.32
CA SER A 57 -14.13 -14.08 -3.19
C SER A 57 -13.78 -15.51 -3.57
N ILE A 58 -12.50 -15.90 -3.50
CA ILE A 58 -12.05 -17.29 -3.73
C ILE A 58 -11.95 -18.12 -2.44
N GLY A 59 -12.45 -17.61 -1.31
CA GLY A 59 -12.65 -18.39 -0.08
C GLY A 59 -11.64 -18.15 1.04
N PHE A 60 -10.73 -17.17 0.91
CA PHE A 60 -9.85 -16.79 2.03
C PHE A 60 -10.63 -16.02 3.11
N SER A 61 -10.25 -16.21 4.37
CA SER A 61 -10.96 -15.61 5.51
C SER A 61 -10.34 -14.31 6.03
N GLY A 62 -9.20 -13.88 5.48
CA GLY A 62 -8.54 -12.65 5.92
C GLY A 62 -7.09 -12.51 5.44
N PHE A 63 -6.40 -11.52 5.99
CA PHE A 63 -5.09 -11.07 5.54
C PHE A 63 -4.11 -10.86 6.69
N ARG A 64 -2.85 -11.23 6.47
CA ARG A 64 -1.69 -10.67 7.18
C ARG A 64 -1.14 -9.53 6.31
N ILE A 65 -1.18 -8.30 6.82
CA ILE A 65 -0.70 -7.13 6.09
C ILE A 65 0.82 -7.02 6.30
N ASP A 66 1.57 -7.24 5.23
CA ASP A 66 3.03 -7.06 5.25
C ASP A 66 3.39 -5.59 5.44
N ALA A 67 4.50 -5.35 6.15
CA ALA A 67 5.06 -4.01 6.35
C ALA A 67 4.05 -2.95 6.84
N ALA A 68 2.99 -3.31 7.58
CA ALA A 68 1.93 -2.37 7.99
C ALA A 68 2.44 -1.13 8.75
N LYS A 69 3.56 -1.23 9.46
CA LYS A 69 4.24 -0.09 10.11
C LYS A 69 4.66 1.00 9.11
N HIS A 70 4.90 0.63 7.86
CA HIS A 70 5.38 1.47 6.78
C HIS A 70 4.27 2.06 5.91
N ILE A 71 3.01 1.89 6.31
CA ILE A 71 1.85 2.45 5.60
C ILE A 71 1.16 3.42 6.56
N GLN A 72 0.67 4.56 6.06
CA GLN A 72 -0.13 5.46 6.89
C GLN A 72 -1.39 4.73 7.39
N PRO A 73 -1.73 4.79 8.70
CA PRO A 73 -2.90 4.10 9.24
C PRO A 73 -4.20 4.48 8.53
N ASP A 74 -4.39 5.76 8.21
CA ASP A 74 -5.59 6.23 7.50
C ASP A 74 -5.72 5.64 6.09
N ASP A 75 -4.59 5.38 5.42
CA ASP A 75 -4.59 4.73 4.11
C ASP A 75 -4.95 3.25 4.22
N ILE A 76 -4.49 2.55 5.27
CA ILE A 76 -4.91 1.17 5.54
C ILE A 76 -6.43 1.13 5.75
N VAL A 77 -6.97 2.04 6.57
CA VAL A 77 -8.42 2.17 6.77
C VAL A 77 -9.12 2.41 5.44
N ALA A 78 -8.64 3.36 4.64
CA ALA A 78 -9.23 3.69 3.34
C ALA A 78 -9.21 2.52 2.34
N ILE A 79 -8.19 1.66 2.39
CA ILE A 79 -8.15 0.41 1.60
C ILE A 79 -9.19 -0.59 2.12
N LEU A 80 -9.21 -0.84 3.43
CA LEU A 80 -10.09 -1.86 4.02
C LEU A 80 -11.58 -1.50 3.91
N THR A 81 -11.93 -0.21 3.95
CA THR A 81 -13.31 0.26 3.73
C THR A 81 -13.80 0.04 2.29
N LYS A 82 -12.89 -0.15 1.32
CA LYS A 82 -13.24 -0.40 -0.08
C LYS A 82 -13.48 -1.89 -0.41
N LEU A 83 -13.22 -2.80 0.53
CA LEU A 83 -13.45 -4.22 0.31
C LEU A 83 -14.93 -4.49 0.04
N ARG A 84 -15.19 -5.34 -0.94
CA ARG A 84 -16.54 -5.78 -1.30
C ARG A 84 -16.71 -7.24 -0.88
N ASN A 85 -17.95 -7.63 -0.59
CA ASN A 85 -18.33 -9.02 -0.32
C ASN A 85 -19.01 -9.62 -1.56
#